data_AF-A0A0H2TN02-F1
#
_entry.id   AF-A0A0H2TN02-F1
#
_cell.length_a   1.000
_cell.length_b   1.000
_cell.length_c   1.000
_cell.angle_alpha   90.00
_cell.angle_beta   90.00
_cell.angle_gamma   90.00
#
_symmetry.space_group_name_H-M   'P 1'
#
loop_
_entity.id
_entity.type
_entity.pdbx_description
1 polymer ?
#
loop_
_entity_poly.entity_id
_entity_poly.type
_entity_poly.pdbx_seq_one_letter_code
_entity_poly.pdbx_strand_id
1 'polypeptide(L)' 'MATTQVETIKASVLHGPKDLRVETRTIAAPGPGELQVSVRATGICGSDMHYFQHFANGDFH' A
#
# COMPACT_ATOMS: atom_id res chain seq x y z
N MET A 1 -9.85 -2.00 25.21
CA MET A 1 -10.88 -2.09 24.17
C MET A 1 -10.45 -1.16 23.06
N ALA A 2 -9.91 -1.67 21.95
CA ALA A 2 -9.49 -0.85 20.82
C ALA A 2 -10.75 -0.33 20.12
N THR A 3 -10.91 0.99 20.10
CA THR A 3 -12.02 1.67 19.44
C THR A 3 -11.94 1.46 17.94
N THR A 4 -13.05 1.09 17.31
CA THR A 4 -13.18 0.97 15.84
C THR A 4 -13.15 2.35 15.19
N GLN A 5 -11.97 2.97 15.12
CA GLN A 5 -11.79 4.23 14.41
C GLN A 5 -11.41 3.94 12.95
N VAL A 6 -12.15 4.54 12.02
CA VAL A 6 -11.85 4.49 10.59
C VAL A 6 -11.21 5.83 10.21
N GLU A 7 -10.00 5.77 9.64
CA GLU A 7 -9.24 6.95 9.24
C GLU A 7 -9.05 6.98 7.72
N THR A 8 -8.95 8.18 7.15
CA THR A 8 -8.62 8.36 5.74
C THR A 8 -7.15 8.71 5.56
N ILE A 9 -6.49 8.02 4.63
CA ILE A 9 -5.07 8.22 4.28
C ILE A 9 -4.91 8.41 2.77
N LYS A 10 -3.79 9.00 2.36
CA LYS A 10 -3.35 8.95 0.96
C LYS A 10 -2.47 7.72 0.74
N ALA A 11 -2.71 6.99 -0.34
CA ALA A 11 -1.94 5.81 -0.71
C ALA A 11 -1.63 5.82 -2.21
N SER A 12 -0.44 5.34 -2.58
CA SER A 12 -0.14 4.96 -3.95
C SER A 12 -0.64 3.54 -4.19
N VAL A 13 -1.57 3.36 -5.11
CA VAL A 13 -2.23 2.08 -5.40
C VAL A 13 -2.05 1.74 -6.87
N LEU A 14 -1.62 0.51 -7.12
CA LEU A 14 -1.45 -0.03 -8.45
C LEU A 14 -2.71 -0.81 -8.84
N HIS A 15 -3.35 -0.42 -9.95
CA HIS A 15 -4.58 -1.03 -10.46
C HIS A 15 -4.35 -1.97 -11.66
N GLY A 16 -3.13 -1.96 -12.21
CA GLY A 16 -2.71 -2.77 -13.34
C GLY A 16 -1.31 -2.38 -13.79
N PRO A 17 -0.77 -3.03 -14.84
CA PRO A 17 0.52 -2.66 -15.41
C PRO A 17 0.53 -1.17 -15.79
N LYS A 18 1.48 -0.43 -15.21
CA LYS A 18 1.70 1.01 -15.41
C LYS A 18 0.53 1.91 -14.98
N ASP A 19 -0.41 1.39 -14.21
CA ASP A 19 -1.57 2.14 -13.69
C ASP A 19 -1.43 2.41 -12.19
N LEU A 20 -0.43 3.24 -11.84
CA LEU A 20 -0.18 3.68 -10.47
C LEU A 20 -0.89 5.01 -10.22
N ARG A 21 -1.73 5.05 -9.19
CA ARG A 21 -2.52 6.23 -8.82
C ARG A 21 -2.32 6.59 -7.36
N VAL A 22 -2.38 7.87 -7.04
CA VAL A 22 -2.51 8.32 -5.65
C VAL A 22 -3.99 8.47 -5.35
N GLU A 23 -4.50 7.74 -4.37
CA GLU A 23 -5.90 7.75 -3.97
C GLU A 23 -6.08 7.93 -2.45
N THR A 24 -7.26 8.34 -2.05
CA THR A 24 -7.67 8.37 -0.64
C THR A 24 -8.28 7.02 -0.27
N ARG A 25 -7.79 6.38 0.79
CA ARG A 25 -8.32 5.10 1.29
C ARG A 25 -8.72 5.22 2.75
N THR A 26 -9.71 4.43 3.15
CA THR A 26 -10.06 4.23 4.56
C THR A 26 -9.32 3.04 5.13
N ILE A 27 -8.76 3.18 6.33
CA ILE A 27 -8.13 2.11 7.10
C ILE A 27 -8.84 1.96 8.45
N ALA A 28 -8.88 0.72 8.96
CA ALA A 28 -9.39 0.44 10.30
C ALA A 28 -8.27 0.58 11.35
N ALA A 29 -8.68 0.80 12.59
CA ALA A 29 -7.78 0.75 13.74
C ALA A 29 -7.05 -0.61 13.82
N PRO A 30 -5.78 -0.63 14.28
CA PRO A 30 -4.98 -1.84 14.37
C PRO A 30 -5.60 -2.86 15.35
N GLY A 31 -5.49 -4.14 15.02
CA GLY A 31 -5.91 -5.23 15.89
C GLY A 31 -4.95 -5.49 17.06
N PRO A 32 -5.27 -6.45 17.95
CA PRO A 32 -4.37 -6.85 19.03
C PRO A 32 -3.01 -7.31 18.49
N GLY A 33 -1.92 -6.67 18.91
CA GLY A 33 -0.56 -6.99 18.47
C GLY A 33 -0.08 -6.21 17.24
N GLU A 34 -0.93 -5.36 16.66
CA GLU A 34 -0.60 -4.51 15.52
C GLU A 34 -0.32 -3.06 15.95
N LEU A 35 0.42 -2.32 15.12
CA LEU A 35 0.69 -0.90 15.31
C LEU A 35 0.31 -0.13 14.05
N GLN A 36 -0.33 1.03 14.24
CA GLN A 36 -0.55 1.97 13.13
C GLN A 36 0.63 2.94 13.03
N VAL A 37 1.24 3.01 11.85
CA VAL A 37 2.42 3.84 11.58
C VAL A 37 2.11 4.95 10.58
N SER A 38 2.41 6.19 10.94
CA SER A 38 2.37 7.31 10.01
C SER A 38 3.65 7.32 9.16
N VAL A 39 3.60 6.67 8.00
CA VAL A 39 4.73 6.58 7.07
C VAL A 39 5.09 7.97 6.56
N ARG A 40 6.32 8.42 6.86
CA ARG A 40 6.85 9.72 6.39
C ARG A 40 7.57 9.60 5.06
N ALA A 41 8.29 8.51 4.85
CA ALA A 41 9.02 8.20 3.63
C ALA A 41 9.28 6.69 3.53
N THR A 42 9.39 6.19 2.30
CA THR A 42 9.87 4.84 1.98
C THR A 42 10.70 4.90 0.70
N GLY A 43 11.64 3.97 0.54
CA GLY A 43 12.38 3.79 -0.72
C GLY A 43 11.59 2.93 -1.72
N ILE A 44 12.04 2.96 -2.97
CA ILE A 44 11.57 2.07 -4.04
C ILE A 44 12.57 0.92 -4.19
N CYS A 45 12.06 -0.30 -4.28
CA CYS A 45 12.83 -1.52 -4.50
C CYS A 45 12.62 -2.06 -5.93
N GLY A 46 13.45 -3.01 -6.36
CA GLY A 46 13.29 -3.69 -7.65
C GLY A 46 11.94 -4.40 -7.80
N SER A 47 11.42 -5.00 -6.72
CA SER A 47 10.10 -5.64 -6.70
C SER A 47 8.97 -4.68 -7.07
N ASP A 48 9.05 -3.43 -6.62
CA ASP A 48 8.04 -2.41 -6.93
C ASP A 48 8.03 -2.11 -8.43
N MET A 49 9.21 -2.15 -9.07
CA MET A 49 9.33 -1.95 -10.51
C MET A 49 8.81 -3.14 -11.30
N HIS A 50 9.04 -4.38 -10.85
CA HIS A 50 8.41 -5.56 -11.46
C HIS A 50 6.89 -5.47 -11.40
N TYR A 51 6.31 -5.14 -10.24
CA TYR A 51 4.88 -4.92 -10.12
C TYR A 51 4.40 -3.77 -11.00
N PHE A 52 5.08 -2.63 -11.01
CA PHE A 52 4.68 -1.51 -11.87
C PHE A 52 4.65 -1.90 -13.35
N GLN A 53 5.62 -2.67 -13.85
CA GLN A 53 5.69 -3.03 -15.26
C GLN A 53 4.74 -4.17 -15.65
N HIS A 54 4.58 -5.17 -14.78
CA HIS A 54 3.94 -6.45 -15.13
C HIS A 54 2.74 -6.81 -14.26
N PHE A 55 2.46 -6.00 -13.23
CA PHE A 55 1.46 -6.28 -12.19
C PHE A 55 1.69 -7.62 -11.46
N ALA A 56 2.94 -8.10 -11.48
CA ALA A 56 3.37 -9.33 -10.85
C ALA A 56 4.89 -9.27 -10.58
N ASN A 57 5.39 -10.10 -9.66
CA ASN A 57 6.81 -10.17 -9.30
C ASN A 57 7.35 -11.60 -9.48
N GLY A 58 8.46 -11.75 -10.21
CA GLY A 58 9.00 -13.05 -10.64
C GLY A 58 9.33 -13.09 -12.13
N ASP A 59 9.66 -14.28 -12.63
CA ASP A 59 9.96 -14.51 -14.05
C ASP A 59 8.67 -14.74 -14.84
N PHE A 60 8.37 -13.82 -15.76
CA PHE A 60 7.21 -13.88 -16.65
C PHE A 60 7.73 -13.94 -18.08
N HIS A 61 8.11 -15.15 -18.50
CA HIS A 61 8.41 -15.49 -19.89
C HIS A 61 7.14 -15.47 -20.76
#